data_AF-A0A2D5S3F0-F1
#
_entry.id   AF-A0A2D5S3F0-F1
#
_cell.length_a   1.000
_cell.length_b   1.000
_cell.length_c   1.000
_cell.angle_alpha   90.00
_cell.angle_beta   90.00
_cell.angle_gamma   90.00
#
_symmetry.space_group_name_H-M   'P 1'
#
loop_
_entity.id
_entity.type
_entity.pdbx_description
1 polymer ?
#
loop_
_entity_poly.entity_id
_entity_poly.type
_entity_poly.pdbx_seq_one_letter_code
_entity_poly.pdbx_strand_id
1 'polypeptide(L)'
;MSILRSLRTAALAAGVAAVFAGDVIVDSLADSTLLSRSAEAQGRGGRGGGGMRGMSGMREIRELLEPSFTRRDMPLFVEQLKLDDGQRPIVEALLEDYEDSFGEGSEMVQTDLTDLGRSMMQSFMGGGAMGDMRDRMRERFQGIRAEMEEMEANGEPLSDEERREFFRGRMEGMQQEMMDEAMDSGAFDEVRGVMSEMLDILEQWVAERTRIDETFVADVEIQLDDDQLVLWPAFDRFITREKSLPKGRLSGEDVNLFAVIDDSELSEASFDSLGEMLDEYELAIHQALESRDEYVLASAPKLFKAMRDGDTKDAERILKQQVRLRESVRDTNDRYRELFVAALEDEAEKARLDDAFLGEAYERIYSPTWAHRAFDAALELEDLDEDVFMAIGQLQMAFLAEMGNRNRGLMTELRKVEGKRQIDEGTRMVAVMSGDMSRGLPWGPGSRGQRNGEDDRYRDGMEERDEAAERFIEQLKGMLSLEQQEALPERRGRGGRGGGGGWGGGNNDERRQEMIKRFDTDGDGELNDDERRKMFESIRGGEGRGGRGGEGGEGREGRGGRGGGEGRGGRGGRGGGGGGQGVG
;
A
#
# COMPACT_ATOMS: atom_id res chain seq x y z
N MET A 1 4.51 -9.70 -33.50
CA MET A 1 4.10 -10.49 -32.32
C MET A 1 5.28 -11.19 -31.58
N SER A 2 6.50 -10.64 -31.57
CA SER A 2 7.70 -11.33 -31.04
C SER A 2 8.58 -10.52 -30.07
N ILE A 3 8.13 -9.36 -29.59
CA ILE A 3 8.94 -8.49 -28.70
C ILE A 3 8.31 -8.36 -27.31
N LEU A 4 7.01 -8.63 -27.15
CA LEU A 4 6.31 -8.53 -25.85
C LEU A 4 6.32 -9.83 -25.02
N ARG A 5 6.78 -10.96 -25.58
CA ARG A 5 6.97 -12.23 -24.83
C ARG A 5 8.35 -12.34 -24.18
N SER A 6 9.36 -11.60 -24.65
CA SER A 6 10.72 -11.61 -24.09
C SER A 6 10.91 -10.67 -22.90
N LEU A 7 10.00 -9.72 -22.68
CA LEU A 7 10.04 -8.78 -21.55
C LEU A 7 9.49 -9.35 -20.24
N ARG A 8 8.73 -10.46 -20.25
CA ARG A 8 8.19 -11.09 -19.03
C ARG A 8 9.12 -12.13 -18.40
N THR A 9 10.03 -12.74 -19.16
CA THR A 9 11.01 -13.72 -18.66
C THR A 9 12.27 -13.06 -18.10
N ALA A 10 12.58 -11.82 -18.50
CA ALA A 10 13.69 -11.06 -17.95
C ALA A 10 13.46 -10.59 -16.50
N ALA A 11 12.20 -10.51 -16.05
CA ALA A 11 11.85 -10.12 -14.67
C ALA A 11 12.15 -11.20 -13.61
N LEU A 12 12.42 -12.45 -14.01
CA LEU A 12 12.68 -13.58 -13.10
C LEU A 12 14.15 -13.66 -12.63
N ALA A 13 15.10 -13.21 -13.45
CA ALA A 13 16.52 -13.11 -13.05
C ALA A 13 16.82 -11.81 -12.29
N ALA A 14 16.04 -10.75 -12.56
CA ALA A 14 16.08 -9.51 -11.79
C ALA A 14 15.56 -9.68 -10.35
N GLY A 15 14.83 -10.75 -10.02
CA GLY A 15 14.28 -10.95 -8.67
C GLY A 15 15.31 -11.21 -7.57
N VAL A 16 16.52 -11.68 -7.89
CA VAL A 16 17.61 -11.88 -6.90
C VAL A 16 18.50 -10.63 -6.80
N ALA A 17 18.66 -9.91 -7.91
CA ALA A 17 19.33 -8.60 -7.90
C ALA A 17 18.43 -7.51 -7.27
N ALA A 18 17.11 -7.52 -7.53
CA ALA A 18 16.13 -6.58 -6.97
C ALA A 18 15.76 -6.87 -5.50
N VAL A 19 16.16 -8.03 -4.97
CA VAL A 19 16.15 -8.30 -3.52
C VAL A 19 17.15 -7.42 -2.78
N PHE A 20 18.19 -6.96 -3.48
CA PHE A 20 19.27 -6.14 -2.93
C PHE A 20 19.39 -4.76 -3.60
N ALA A 21 18.78 -4.60 -4.78
CA ALA A 21 18.64 -3.37 -5.52
C ALA A 21 17.16 -2.98 -5.52
N GLY A 22 16.71 -2.38 -4.41
CA GLY A 22 15.52 -1.56 -4.47
C GLY A 22 15.71 -0.56 -5.62
N ASP A 23 14.76 -0.49 -6.54
CA ASP A 23 14.83 0.37 -7.72
C ASP A 23 15.25 1.80 -7.34
N VAL A 24 16.52 2.12 -7.59
CA VAL A 24 17.16 3.45 -7.58
C VAL A 24 16.70 4.28 -8.80
N ILE A 25 15.45 4.11 -9.20
CA ILE A 25 14.72 5.06 -10.02
C ILE A 25 13.65 5.58 -9.07
N VAL A 26 14.06 6.43 -8.12
CA VAL A 26 13.76 7.87 -8.21
C VAL A 26 12.64 8.06 -9.21
N ASP A 27 11.46 8.26 -8.65
CA ASP A 27 10.32 8.90 -9.25
C ASP A 27 10.79 10.22 -9.89
N SER A 28 11.52 10.10 -11.00
CA SER A 28 11.98 11.15 -11.90
C SER A 28 10.72 11.59 -12.62
N LEU A 29 9.80 12.15 -11.85
CA LEU A 29 9.34 13.52 -11.92
C LEU A 29 8.76 13.77 -10.53
N ALA A 30 9.58 14.36 -9.66
CA ALA A 30 9.11 15.40 -8.78
C ALA A 30 8.31 16.38 -9.66
N ASP A 31 7.00 16.13 -9.79
CA ASP A 31 6.08 17.11 -10.31
C ASP A 31 5.79 18.06 -9.16
N SER A 32 6.61 19.10 -9.17
CA SER A 32 6.46 20.39 -8.51
C SER A 32 5.12 20.64 -7.80
N THR A 33 5.23 20.95 -6.50
CA THR A 33 4.41 22.00 -5.84
C THR A 33 2.88 21.85 -5.86
N LEU A 34 2.31 20.64 -5.70
CA LEU A 34 0.85 20.47 -5.56
C LEU A 34 0.38 19.45 -4.50
N LEU A 35 1.21 19.06 -3.53
CA LEU A 35 0.85 18.11 -2.46
C LEU A 35 0.57 18.77 -1.09
N SER A 36 -0.13 19.90 -1.06
CA SER A 36 -0.65 20.50 0.19
C SER A 36 -2.18 20.73 0.18
N ARG A 37 -2.90 20.20 -0.81
CA ARG A 37 -4.37 20.16 -0.83
C ARG A 37 -4.89 18.81 -1.31
N SER A 38 -4.60 17.76 -0.56
CA SER A 38 -5.30 16.46 -0.64
C SER A 38 -5.06 15.55 0.57
N ALA A 39 -4.55 16.07 1.69
CA ALA A 39 -4.34 15.30 2.92
C ALA A 39 -5.67 14.86 3.59
N GLU A 40 -6.81 15.43 3.18
CA GLU A 40 -8.14 15.05 3.69
C GLU A 40 -8.95 14.18 2.69
N ALA A 41 -8.38 13.80 1.53
CA ALA A 41 -9.11 13.04 0.50
C ALA A 41 -8.33 11.88 -0.14
N GLN A 42 -7.14 11.53 0.39
CA GLN A 42 -6.31 10.43 -0.12
C GLN A 42 -5.93 9.38 0.95
N GLY A 43 -6.72 9.26 2.02
CA GLY A 43 -6.69 8.09 2.92
C GLY A 43 -7.52 6.89 2.41
N ARG A 44 -8.41 7.09 1.43
CA ARG A 44 -9.28 6.04 0.88
C ARG A 44 -8.96 5.77 -0.59
N GLY A 45 -8.43 4.57 -0.88
CA GLY A 45 -8.42 4.01 -2.24
C GLY A 45 -7.04 3.82 -2.88
N GLY A 46 -6.22 2.92 -2.33
CA GLY A 46 -4.98 2.43 -2.93
C GLY A 46 -4.94 0.91 -3.11
N ARG A 47 -6.07 0.26 -3.45
CA ARG A 47 -6.12 -1.18 -3.76
C ARG A 47 -5.87 -1.42 -5.25
N GLY A 48 -4.61 -1.67 -5.62
CA GLY A 48 -4.26 -2.05 -6.98
C GLY A 48 -2.77 -2.26 -7.25
N GLY A 49 -2.11 -3.21 -6.57
CA GLY A 49 -0.68 -3.49 -6.78
C GLY A 49 -0.20 -4.79 -6.16
N GLY A 50 -0.75 -5.94 -6.57
CA GLY A 50 -0.46 -7.27 -6.00
C GLY A 50 0.92 -7.88 -6.33
N GLY A 51 1.94 -7.06 -6.65
CA GLY A 51 3.26 -7.52 -7.11
C GLY A 51 4.45 -7.18 -6.20
N MET A 52 4.36 -6.16 -5.34
CA MET A 52 5.52 -5.62 -4.59
C MET A 52 5.29 -5.49 -3.07
N ARG A 53 4.33 -6.24 -2.50
CA ARG A 53 4.03 -6.20 -1.05
C ARG A 53 5.05 -6.94 -0.15
N GLY A 54 6.11 -7.53 -0.70
CA GLY A 54 7.03 -8.41 0.03
C GLY A 54 8.25 -7.74 0.70
N MET A 55 8.39 -6.41 0.64
CA MET A 55 9.55 -5.69 1.17
C MET A 55 9.18 -4.91 2.44
N SER A 56 8.94 -5.58 3.58
CA SER A 56 8.68 -4.89 4.87
C SER A 56 9.84 -3.95 5.25
N GLY A 57 11.08 -4.39 5.04
CA GLY A 57 12.28 -3.62 5.40
C GLY A 57 12.43 -2.27 4.67
N MET A 58 11.96 -2.15 3.42
CA MET A 58 12.02 -0.86 2.69
C MET A 58 11.03 0.17 3.23
N ARG A 59 9.88 -0.27 3.76
CA ARG A 59 8.93 0.62 4.41
C ARG A 59 9.46 1.09 5.76
N GLU A 60 10.13 0.22 6.50
CA GLU A 60 10.78 0.57 7.77
C GLU A 60 11.91 1.60 7.56
N ILE A 61 12.77 1.43 6.55
CA ILE A 61 13.80 2.43 6.22
C ILE A 61 13.17 3.76 5.82
N ARG A 62 12.10 3.75 5.02
CA ARG A 62 11.39 4.99 4.66
C ARG A 62 10.87 5.71 5.89
N GLU A 63 10.21 4.99 6.81
CA GLU A 63 9.65 5.58 8.04
C GLU A 63 10.75 6.10 8.99
N LEU A 64 11.97 5.54 8.95
CA LEU A 64 13.13 6.07 9.68
C LEU A 64 13.64 7.41 9.09
N LEU A 65 13.36 7.66 7.82
CA LEU A 65 13.77 8.86 7.08
C LEU A 65 12.65 9.92 7.02
N GLU A 66 11.53 9.66 7.67
CA GLU A 66 10.43 10.60 7.83
C GLU A 66 10.61 11.42 9.12
N PRO A 67 10.49 12.76 9.05
CA PRO A 67 10.63 13.60 10.23
C PRO A 67 9.45 13.45 11.19
N SER A 68 9.71 13.66 12.47
CA SER A 68 8.69 13.61 13.54
C SER A 68 7.80 14.85 13.51
N PHE A 69 8.36 16.00 13.13
CA PHE A 69 7.66 17.28 12.99
C PHE A 69 7.87 17.88 11.60
N THR A 70 6.94 18.71 11.13
CA THR A 70 7.06 19.42 9.86
C THR A 70 6.51 20.84 9.97
N ARG A 71 6.93 21.78 9.12
CA ARG A 71 6.40 23.16 9.03
C ARG A 71 4.88 23.19 8.86
N ARG A 72 4.30 22.14 8.28
CA ARG A 72 2.84 21.98 8.13
C ARG A 72 2.13 21.79 9.46
N ASP A 73 2.84 21.38 10.51
CA ASP A 73 2.29 21.19 11.85
C ASP A 73 2.21 22.51 12.63
N MET A 74 2.82 23.61 12.14
CA MET A 74 2.81 24.91 12.82
C MET A 74 1.41 25.41 13.23
N PRO A 75 0.34 25.27 12.43
CA PRO A 75 -1.01 25.62 12.87
C PRO A 75 -1.44 24.86 14.14
N LEU A 76 -1.06 23.58 14.26
CA LEU A 76 -1.38 22.74 15.41
C LEU A 76 -0.65 23.23 16.67
N PHE A 77 0.64 23.59 16.57
CA PHE A 77 1.37 24.20 17.69
C PHE A 77 0.72 25.50 18.14
N VAL A 78 0.36 26.39 17.20
CA VAL A 78 -0.29 27.67 17.53
C VAL A 78 -1.63 27.45 18.24
N GLU A 79 -2.47 26.57 17.70
CA GLU A 79 -3.80 26.31 18.23
C GLU A 79 -3.77 25.60 19.60
N GLN A 80 -3.01 24.51 19.69
CA GLN A 80 -3.02 23.63 20.87
C GLN A 80 -2.19 24.18 22.03
N LEU A 81 -1.04 24.81 21.74
CA LEU A 81 -0.19 25.44 22.76
C LEU A 81 -0.53 26.91 23.01
N LYS A 82 -1.50 27.47 22.26
CA LYS A 82 -1.94 28.87 22.37
C LYS A 82 -0.78 29.85 22.24
N LEU A 83 0.07 29.65 21.24
CA LEU A 83 1.22 30.51 20.99
C LEU A 83 0.77 31.93 20.65
N ASP A 84 1.42 32.94 21.23
CA ASP A 84 1.15 34.33 20.92
C ASP A 84 1.87 34.80 19.63
N ASP A 85 1.56 36.03 19.18
CA ASP A 85 2.13 36.64 17.98
C ASP A 85 3.67 36.80 18.03
N GLY A 86 4.26 36.82 19.23
CA GLY A 86 5.71 36.90 19.44
C GLY A 86 6.37 35.52 19.46
N GLN A 87 5.72 34.51 20.04
CA GLN A 87 6.22 33.14 20.13
C GLN A 87 6.13 32.39 18.79
N ARG A 88 5.03 32.58 18.06
CA ARG A 88 4.80 31.92 16.76
C ARG A 88 6.02 32.01 15.82
N PRO A 89 6.56 33.20 15.48
CA PRO A 89 7.70 33.29 14.57
C PRO A 89 8.98 32.64 15.13
N ILE A 90 9.12 32.51 16.45
CA ILE A 90 10.25 31.82 17.08
C ILE A 90 10.10 30.31 16.89
N VAL A 91 8.94 29.74 17.21
CA VAL A 91 8.67 28.31 17.03
C VAL A 91 8.70 27.94 15.54
N GLU A 92 8.24 28.82 14.65
CA GLU A 92 8.34 28.62 13.20
C GLU A 92 9.80 28.54 12.74
N ALA A 93 10.69 29.39 13.28
CA ALA A 93 12.12 29.33 13.00
C ALA A 93 12.77 28.05 13.56
N LEU A 94 12.41 27.62 14.79
CA LEU A 94 12.88 26.36 15.35
C LEU A 94 12.46 25.15 14.51
N LEU A 95 11.26 25.17 13.97
CA LEU A 95 10.71 24.12 13.11
C LEU A 95 11.38 24.10 11.73
N GLU A 96 11.75 25.26 11.20
CA GLU A 96 12.60 25.40 10.02
C GLU A 96 14.01 24.83 10.27
N ASP A 97 14.65 25.21 11.37
CA ASP A 97 15.98 24.70 11.75
C ASP A 97 15.96 23.17 11.97
N TYR A 98 14.88 22.65 12.56
CA TYR A 98 14.64 21.22 12.72
C TYR A 98 14.54 20.51 11.37
N GLU A 99 13.67 20.99 10.47
CA GLU A 99 13.49 20.38 9.15
C GLU A 99 14.78 20.41 8.33
N ASP A 100 15.54 21.50 8.41
CA ASP A 100 16.82 21.64 7.69
C ASP A 100 17.86 20.65 8.24
N SER A 101 18.00 20.56 9.57
CA SER A 101 18.92 19.62 10.23
C SER A 101 18.56 18.16 9.95
N PHE A 102 17.27 17.83 10.05
CA PHE A 102 16.77 16.49 9.76
C PHE A 102 16.93 16.17 8.26
N GLY A 103 16.61 17.12 7.40
CA GLY A 103 16.70 17.02 5.95
C GLY A 103 18.13 16.73 5.49
N GLU A 104 19.11 17.49 5.98
CA GLU A 104 20.54 17.26 5.69
C GLU A 104 20.97 15.84 6.08
N GLY A 105 20.65 15.41 7.30
CA GLY A 105 21.01 14.07 7.77
C GLY A 105 20.30 12.95 7.00
N SER A 106 19.00 13.11 6.70
CA SER A 106 18.22 12.14 5.93
C SER A 106 18.69 12.05 4.48
N GLU A 107 19.02 13.17 3.84
CA GLU A 107 19.55 13.21 2.47
C GLU A 107 20.94 12.56 2.37
N MET A 108 21.80 12.76 3.37
CA MET A 108 23.08 12.05 3.46
C MET A 108 22.86 10.53 3.53
N VAL A 109 22.00 10.06 4.44
CA VAL A 109 21.69 8.64 4.57
C VAL A 109 21.09 8.08 3.28
N GLN A 110 20.15 8.79 2.65
CA GLN A 110 19.57 8.37 1.38
C GLN A 110 20.63 8.27 0.27
N THR A 111 21.55 9.22 0.21
CA THR A 111 22.67 9.22 -0.75
C THR A 111 23.59 8.04 -0.51
N ASP A 112 24.00 7.83 0.74
CA ASP A 112 24.89 6.73 1.12
C ASP A 112 24.25 5.37 0.83
N LEU A 113 22.98 5.17 1.19
CA LEU A 113 22.22 3.96 0.86
C LEU A 113 22.07 3.77 -0.66
N THR A 114 21.88 4.85 -1.42
CA THR A 114 21.77 4.80 -2.88
C THR A 114 23.09 4.42 -3.54
N ASP A 115 24.19 5.01 -3.09
CA ASP A 115 25.52 4.74 -3.63
C ASP A 115 26.00 3.34 -3.24
N LEU A 116 25.71 2.90 -2.02
CA LEU A 116 25.94 1.56 -1.54
C LEU A 116 25.14 0.52 -2.34
N GLY A 117 23.85 0.78 -2.58
CA GLY A 117 23.00 -0.04 -3.44
C GLY A 117 23.48 -0.08 -4.89
N ARG A 118 23.98 1.04 -5.42
CA ARG A 118 24.59 1.10 -6.76
C ARG A 118 25.88 0.29 -6.83
N SER A 119 26.74 0.40 -5.82
CA SER A 119 27.98 -0.38 -5.71
C SER A 119 27.65 -1.87 -5.68
N MET A 120 26.72 -2.28 -4.84
CA MET A 120 26.23 -3.65 -4.75
C MET A 120 25.68 -4.15 -6.10
N MET A 121 24.87 -3.34 -6.79
CA MET A 121 24.39 -3.66 -8.13
C MET A 121 25.50 -3.77 -9.17
N GLN A 122 26.51 -2.91 -9.12
CA GLN A 122 27.63 -2.95 -10.06
C GLN A 122 28.52 -4.17 -9.82
N SER A 123 28.76 -4.56 -8.58
CA SER A 123 29.47 -5.79 -8.25
C SER A 123 28.71 -7.02 -8.69
N PHE A 124 27.40 -7.04 -8.44
CA PHE A 124 26.54 -8.15 -8.81
C PHE A 124 26.30 -8.23 -10.33
N MET A 125 25.99 -7.14 -11.03
CA MET A 125 25.63 -7.13 -12.45
C MET A 125 26.77 -6.77 -13.42
N GLY A 126 27.78 -6.01 -12.98
CA GLY A 126 28.76 -5.34 -13.84
C GLY A 126 30.13 -6.00 -13.96
N GLY A 127 30.48 -6.94 -13.06
CA GLY A 127 31.81 -7.56 -13.09
C GLY A 127 31.99 -8.89 -12.38
N GLY A 128 30.97 -9.40 -11.67
CA GLY A 128 31.02 -10.66 -10.93
C GLY A 128 30.15 -11.77 -11.51
N ALA A 129 29.85 -12.78 -10.68
CA ALA A 129 29.15 -14.04 -10.94
C ALA A 129 27.81 -13.95 -11.70
N MET A 130 27.32 -12.76 -12.05
CA MET A 130 26.04 -12.52 -12.72
C MET A 130 26.14 -11.71 -14.04
N GLY A 131 27.33 -11.23 -14.47
CA GLY A 131 27.50 -10.51 -15.74
C GLY A 131 27.08 -11.33 -16.97
N ASP A 132 27.45 -12.62 -16.97
CA ASP A 132 27.01 -13.61 -17.97
C ASP A 132 25.71 -14.34 -17.56
N MET A 133 25.05 -13.94 -16.45
CA MET A 133 23.84 -14.60 -15.95
C MET A 133 22.72 -14.59 -16.98
N ARG A 134 22.55 -13.47 -17.67
CA ARG A 134 21.43 -13.31 -18.62
C ARG A 134 21.56 -14.28 -19.79
N ASP A 135 22.77 -14.49 -20.27
CA ASP A 135 23.03 -15.41 -21.37
C ASP A 135 23.04 -16.87 -20.87
N ARG A 136 23.62 -17.16 -19.70
CA ARG A 136 23.53 -18.48 -19.05
C ARG A 136 22.08 -18.88 -18.71
N MET A 137 21.27 -17.96 -18.21
CA MET A 137 19.83 -18.19 -17.96
C MET A 137 19.08 -18.45 -19.26
N ARG A 138 19.41 -17.70 -20.32
CA ARG A 138 18.81 -17.93 -21.64
C ARG A 138 19.17 -19.33 -22.16
N GLU A 139 20.44 -19.73 -22.07
CA GLU A 139 20.90 -21.06 -22.47
C GLU A 139 20.25 -22.16 -21.63
N ARG A 140 20.16 -21.99 -20.30
CA ARG A 140 19.47 -22.93 -19.42
C ARG A 140 17.98 -23.05 -19.72
N PHE A 141 17.27 -21.95 -19.95
CA PHE A 141 15.85 -22.00 -20.33
C PHE A 141 15.63 -22.65 -21.70
N GLN A 142 16.57 -22.46 -22.64
CA GLN A 142 16.55 -23.18 -23.91
C GLN A 142 16.80 -24.68 -23.70
N GLY A 143 17.73 -25.05 -22.82
CA GLY A 143 17.97 -26.44 -22.43
C GLY A 143 16.75 -27.10 -21.80
N ILE A 144 16.07 -26.44 -20.85
CA ILE A 144 14.84 -26.94 -20.22
C ILE A 144 13.73 -27.16 -21.26
N ARG A 145 13.60 -26.25 -22.24
CA ARG A 145 12.62 -26.42 -23.34
C ARG A 145 12.99 -27.58 -24.25
N ALA A 146 14.28 -27.72 -24.60
CA ALA A 146 14.75 -28.82 -25.44
C ALA A 146 14.57 -30.18 -24.74
N GLU A 147 14.89 -30.30 -23.45
CA GLU A 147 14.63 -31.52 -22.65
C GLU A 147 13.13 -31.86 -22.63
N MET A 148 12.27 -30.85 -22.52
CA MET A 148 10.81 -31.04 -22.54
C MET A 148 10.29 -31.50 -23.91
N GLU A 149 10.76 -30.87 -25.00
CA GLU A 149 10.45 -31.26 -26.37
C GLU A 149 10.94 -32.69 -26.69
N GLU A 150 12.10 -33.09 -26.16
CA GLU A 150 12.66 -34.44 -26.32
C GLU A 150 11.86 -35.49 -25.54
N MET A 151 11.41 -35.18 -24.32
CA MET A 151 10.53 -36.08 -23.55
C MET A 151 9.18 -36.28 -24.23
N GLU A 152 8.58 -35.22 -24.80
CA GLU A 152 7.33 -35.31 -25.56
C GLU A 152 7.51 -36.03 -26.91
N ALA A 153 8.70 -35.96 -27.52
CA ALA A 153 9.01 -36.67 -28.75
C ALA A 153 9.25 -38.19 -28.55
N ASN A 154 9.76 -38.58 -27.36
CA ASN A 154 10.12 -39.95 -27.02
C ASN A 154 9.05 -40.67 -26.15
N GLY A 155 7.93 -40.02 -25.82
CA GLY A 155 6.88 -40.52 -24.93
C GLY A 155 5.48 -39.99 -25.26
N GLU A 156 4.52 -40.15 -24.34
CA GLU A 156 3.21 -39.49 -24.46
C GLU A 156 3.32 -37.99 -24.14
N PRO A 157 2.41 -37.14 -24.67
CA PRO A 157 2.41 -35.71 -24.37
C PRO A 157 2.28 -35.50 -22.85
N LEU A 158 3.25 -34.82 -22.24
CA LEU A 158 3.22 -34.49 -20.82
C LEU A 158 1.95 -33.71 -20.48
N SER A 159 1.30 -34.08 -19.37
CA SER A 159 0.20 -33.28 -18.83
C SER A 159 0.68 -31.91 -18.37
N ASP A 160 -0.23 -30.95 -18.24
CA ASP A 160 0.11 -29.62 -17.74
C ASP A 160 0.65 -29.65 -16.30
N GLU A 161 0.34 -30.68 -15.51
CA GLU A 161 0.86 -30.87 -14.17
C GLU A 161 2.31 -31.38 -14.18
N GLU A 162 2.60 -32.39 -15.00
CA GLU A 162 3.96 -32.93 -15.15
C GLU A 162 4.93 -31.89 -15.75
N ARG A 163 4.47 -31.09 -16.72
CA ARG A 163 5.26 -29.96 -17.25
C ARG A 163 5.61 -28.94 -16.16
N ARG A 164 4.67 -28.65 -15.27
CA ARG A 164 4.87 -27.71 -14.16
C ARG A 164 5.85 -28.27 -13.12
N GLU A 165 5.77 -29.55 -12.80
CA GLU A 165 6.70 -30.20 -11.86
C GLU A 165 8.11 -30.31 -12.44
N PHE A 166 8.26 -30.74 -13.70
CA PHE A 166 9.56 -30.81 -14.37
C PHE A 166 10.24 -29.43 -14.41
N PHE A 167 9.50 -28.41 -14.83
CA PHE A 167 10.01 -27.05 -14.87
C PHE A 167 10.37 -26.55 -13.46
N ARG A 168 9.56 -26.85 -12.44
CA ARG A 168 9.86 -26.51 -11.04
C ARG A 168 11.17 -27.15 -10.57
N GLY A 169 11.33 -28.46 -10.75
CA GLY A 169 12.54 -29.17 -10.31
C GLY A 169 13.81 -28.69 -11.01
N ARG A 170 13.74 -28.35 -12.30
CA ARG A 170 14.88 -27.75 -13.03
C ARG A 170 15.21 -26.34 -12.57
N MET A 171 14.20 -25.53 -12.27
CA MET A 171 14.39 -24.20 -11.69
C MET A 171 14.99 -24.26 -10.28
N GLU A 172 14.57 -25.23 -9.45
CA GLU A 172 15.13 -25.46 -8.11
C GLU A 172 16.61 -25.87 -8.18
N GLY A 173 16.98 -26.81 -9.06
CA GLY A 173 18.38 -27.20 -9.26
C GLY A 173 19.24 -26.06 -9.79
N MET A 174 18.73 -25.29 -10.75
CA MET A 174 19.42 -24.10 -11.26
C MET A 174 19.63 -23.05 -10.18
N GLN A 175 18.65 -22.85 -9.31
CA GLN A 175 18.76 -21.94 -8.17
C GLN A 175 19.85 -22.40 -7.19
N GLN A 176 19.91 -23.70 -6.89
CA GLN A 176 20.93 -24.26 -6.00
C GLN A 176 22.33 -24.03 -6.56
N GLU A 177 22.55 -24.34 -7.84
CA GLU A 177 23.84 -24.14 -8.50
C GLU A 177 24.28 -22.67 -8.53
N MET A 178 23.33 -21.74 -8.74
CA MET A 178 23.62 -20.30 -8.63
C MET A 178 24.08 -19.88 -7.24
N MET A 179 23.46 -20.46 -6.20
CA MET A 179 23.83 -20.15 -4.81
C MET A 179 25.22 -20.69 -4.49
N ASP A 180 25.50 -21.93 -4.91
CA ASP A 180 26.82 -22.54 -4.74
C ASP A 180 27.89 -21.72 -5.48
N GLU A 181 27.63 -21.29 -6.72
CA GLU A 181 28.51 -20.38 -7.48
C GLU A 181 28.73 -19.04 -6.75
N ALA A 182 27.68 -18.46 -6.16
CA ALA A 182 27.77 -17.20 -5.42
C ALA A 182 28.53 -17.34 -4.08
N MET A 183 28.45 -18.50 -3.43
CA MET A 183 29.26 -18.85 -2.25
C MET A 183 30.74 -18.99 -2.65
N ASP A 184 31.01 -19.72 -3.72
CA ASP A 184 32.38 -19.96 -4.20
C ASP A 184 33.04 -18.70 -4.77
N SER A 185 32.26 -17.75 -5.32
CA SER A 185 32.78 -16.50 -5.87
C SER A 185 33.08 -15.44 -4.82
N GLY A 186 32.76 -15.67 -3.54
CA GLY A 186 32.88 -14.66 -2.48
C GLY A 186 31.85 -13.52 -2.56
N ALA A 187 30.81 -13.65 -3.38
CA ALA A 187 29.79 -12.60 -3.55
C ALA A 187 29.02 -12.35 -2.24
N PHE A 188 28.83 -13.37 -1.41
CA PHE A 188 28.22 -13.23 -0.09
C PHE A 188 29.09 -12.44 0.90
N ASP A 189 30.42 -12.50 0.80
CA ASP A 189 31.30 -11.72 1.67
C ASP A 189 31.22 -10.23 1.31
N GLU A 190 31.13 -9.92 0.01
CA GLU A 190 30.90 -8.57 -0.49
C GLU A 190 29.53 -8.03 -0.06
N VAL A 191 28.46 -8.83 -0.20
CA VAL A 191 27.11 -8.48 0.30
C VAL A 191 27.13 -8.21 1.80
N ARG A 192 27.83 -9.02 2.60
CA ARG A 192 27.96 -8.80 4.05
C ARG A 192 28.75 -7.54 4.39
N GLY A 193 29.76 -7.20 3.59
CA GLY A 193 30.49 -5.94 3.70
C GLY A 193 29.57 -4.74 3.50
N VAL A 194 28.83 -4.73 2.40
CA VAL A 194 27.81 -3.70 2.08
C VAL A 194 26.77 -3.59 3.20
N MET A 195 26.22 -4.72 3.66
CA MET A 195 25.26 -4.72 4.78
C MET A 195 25.86 -4.21 6.09
N SER A 196 27.18 -4.33 6.29
CA SER A 196 27.86 -3.77 7.45
C SER A 196 27.96 -2.24 7.36
N GLU A 197 28.30 -1.71 6.19
CA GLU A 197 28.30 -0.25 5.96
C GLU A 197 26.90 0.34 6.13
N MET A 198 25.87 -0.32 5.58
CA MET A 198 24.47 0.06 5.78
C MET A 198 24.08 0.10 7.26
N LEU A 199 24.54 -0.89 8.03
CA LEU A 199 24.30 -0.95 9.48
C LEU A 199 24.91 0.22 10.21
N ASP A 200 26.16 0.55 9.91
CA ASP A 200 26.87 1.66 10.54
C ASP A 200 26.17 3.00 10.23
N ILE A 201 25.70 3.18 8.98
CA ILE A 201 24.91 4.35 8.56
C ILE A 201 23.60 4.43 9.36
N LEU A 202 22.85 3.33 9.44
CA LEU A 202 21.56 3.30 10.13
C LEU A 202 21.70 3.47 11.65
N GLU A 203 22.73 2.89 12.27
CA GLU A 203 23.01 3.09 13.71
C GLU A 203 23.32 4.55 14.02
N GLN A 204 24.16 5.19 13.21
CA GLN A 204 24.49 6.61 13.35
C GLN A 204 23.25 7.48 13.11
N TRP A 205 22.48 7.19 12.06
CA TRP A 205 21.27 7.92 11.74
C TRP A 205 20.22 7.84 12.84
N VAL A 206 19.95 6.66 13.40
CA VAL A 206 18.96 6.51 14.48
C VAL A 206 19.36 7.36 15.69
N ALA A 207 20.64 7.35 16.07
CA ALA A 207 21.13 8.16 17.18
C ALA A 207 21.03 9.67 16.89
N GLU A 208 21.39 10.09 15.68
CA GLU A 208 21.34 11.49 15.27
C GLU A 208 19.90 12.00 15.16
N ARG A 209 19.01 11.22 14.55
CA ARG A 209 17.56 11.50 14.49
C ARG A 209 16.98 11.72 15.88
N THR A 210 17.25 10.81 16.83
CA THR A 210 16.78 10.95 18.22
C THR A 210 17.29 12.25 18.84
N ARG A 211 18.57 12.59 18.63
CA ARG A 211 19.15 13.84 19.14
C ARG A 211 18.49 15.08 18.54
N ILE A 212 18.21 15.09 17.23
CA ILE A 212 17.54 16.20 16.54
C ILE A 212 16.12 16.38 17.08
N ASP A 213 15.36 15.29 17.22
CA ASP A 213 14.01 15.30 17.78
C ASP A 213 13.99 15.84 19.23
N GLU A 214 14.88 15.33 20.10
CA GLU A 214 14.98 15.76 21.49
C GLU A 214 15.38 17.23 21.63
N THR A 215 16.31 17.70 20.78
CA THR A 215 16.77 19.10 20.80
C THR A 215 15.63 20.04 20.41
N PHE A 216 14.90 19.73 19.34
CA PHE A 216 13.77 20.54 18.91
C PHE A 216 12.66 20.62 19.96
N VAL A 217 12.29 19.49 20.57
CA VAL A 217 11.30 19.47 21.66
C VAL A 217 11.75 20.36 22.82
N ALA A 218 12.99 20.21 23.28
CA ALA A 218 13.52 21.01 24.38
C ALA A 218 13.55 22.52 24.05
N ASP A 219 13.93 22.88 22.82
CA ASP A 219 13.98 24.28 22.39
C ASP A 219 12.59 24.91 22.31
N VAL A 220 11.58 24.15 21.86
CA VAL A 220 10.18 24.60 21.87
C VAL A 220 9.68 24.76 23.30
N GLU A 221 9.90 23.78 24.19
CA GLU A 221 9.50 23.87 25.60
C GLU A 221 10.09 25.12 26.30
N ILE A 222 11.33 25.50 25.97
CA ILE A 222 11.97 26.73 26.51
C ILE A 222 11.23 28.01 26.08
N GLN A 223 10.54 28.03 24.93
CA GLN A 223 9.78 29.19 24.47
C GLN A 223 8.40 29.31 25.13
N LEU A 224 7.92 28.24 25.76
CA LEU A 224 6.60 28.19 26.39
C LEU A 224 6.65 28.76 27.81
N ASP A 225 5.60 29.48 28.20
CA ASP A 225 5.41 29.88 29.60
C ASP A 225 4.85 28.72 30.45
N ASP A 226 4.77 28.91 31.77
CA ASP A 226 4.30 27.89 32.70
C ASP A 226 2.85 27.42 32.41
N ASP A 227 1.97 28.31 31.91
CA ASP A 227 0.58 27.98 31.60
C ASP A 227 0.49 27.18 30.29
N GLN A 228 1.35 27.49 29.31
CA GLN A 228 1.45 26.78 28.03
C GLN A 228 2.15 25.42 28.18
N LEU A 229 3.17 25.31 29.03
CA LEU A 229 3.86 24.05 29.31
C LEU A 229 2.91 22.98 29.86
N VAL A 230 1.85 23.37 30.58
CA VAL A 230 0.80 22.44 31.04
C VAL A 230 0.00 21.84 29.87
N LEU A 231 -0.04 22.49 28.70
CA LEU A 231 -0.70 22.00 27.49
C LEU A 231 0.18 21.00 26.72
N TRP A 232 1.50 21.01 26.94
CA TRP A 232 2.44 20.17 26.21
C TRP A 232 2.10 18.68 26.24
N PRO A 233 1.80 18.04 27.39
CA PRO A 233 1.45 16.62 27.40
C PRO A 233 0.22 16.29 26.56
N ALA A 234 -0.77 17.18 26.47
CA ALA A 234 -1.95 16.94 25.62
C ALA A 234 -1.61 17.10 24.13
N PHE A 235 -0.82 18.11 23.80
CA PHE A 235 -0.31 18.31 22.45
C PHE A 235 0.54 17.14 21.96
N ASP A 236 1.43 16.61 22.80
CA ASP A 236 2.28 15.48 22.49
C ASP A 236 1.48 14.20 22.22
N ARG A 237 0.45 13.92 23.03
CA ARG A 237 -0.49 12.82 22.77
C ARG A 237 -1.20 12.98 21.43
N PHE A 238 -1.69 14.18 21.14
CA PHE A 238 -2.36 14.52 19.89
C PHE A 238 -1.43 14.26 18.69
N ILE A 239 -0.25 14.87 18.66
CA ILE A 239 0.65 14.78 17.50
C ILE A 239 1.18 13.36 17.32
N THR A 240 1.50 12.67 18.42
CA THR A 240 1.90 11.26 18.40
C THR A 240 0.81 10.42 17.76
N ARG A 241 -0.45 10.54 18.21
CA ARG A 241 -1.58 9.79 17.64
C ARG A 241 -1.70 10.01 16.12
N GLU A 242 -1.70 11.27 15.68
CA GLU A 242 -1.88 11.63 14.26
C GLU A 242 -0.76 11.10 13.36
N LYS A 243 0.50 11.15 13.83
CA LYS A 243 1.66 10.72 13.04
C LYS A 243 1.93 9.22 13.13
N SER A 244 1.54 8.59 14.24
CA SER A 244 1.95 7.24 14.61
C SER A 244 0.90 6.18 14.25
N LEU A 245 -0.40 6.46 14.38
CA LEU A 245 -1.45 5.50 14.01
C LEU A 245 -1.34 5.02 12.55
N PRO A 246 -1.14 5.89 11.53
CA PRO A 246 -1.06 5.46 10.12
C PRO A 246 0.10 4.49 9.81
N LYS A 247 1.06 4.34 10.73
CA LYS A 247 2.19 3.40 10.63
C LYS A 247 1.80 1.97 11.03
N GLY A 248 0.51 1.72 11.31
CA GLY A 248 -0.03 0.39 11.58
C GLY A 248 0.31 -0.64 10.49
N ARG A 249 0.45 -1.89 10.93
CA ARG A 249 0.77 -3.06 10.08
C ARG A 249 -0.23 -4.21 10.29
N LEU A 250 -0.94 -4.21 11.42
CA LEU A 250 -2.01 -5.15 11.73
C LEU A 250 -3.38 -4.52 11.48
N SER A 251 -4.38 -5.33 11.17
CA SER A 251 -5.75 -4.83 11.06
C SER A 251 -6.23 -4.27 12.40
N GLY A 252 -6.80 -3.05 12.38
CA GLY A 252 -7.28 -2.35 13.58
C GLY A 252 -6.22 -1.58 14.36
N GLU A 253 -4.93 -1.71 14.01
CA GLU A 253 -3.83 -0.97 14.65
C GLU A 253 -3.83 0.52 14.29
N ASP A 254 -4.23 0.85 13.07
CA ASP A 254 -4.18 2.18 12.46
C ASP A 254 -5.46 3.01 12.65
N VAL A 255 -6.44 2.47 13.38
CA VAL A 255 -7.74 3.12 13.57
C VAL A 255 -7.63 4.28 14.56
N ASN A 256 -8.14 5.44 14.16
CA ASN A 256 -8.32 6.58 15.05
C ASN A 256 -9.76 6.62 15.57
N LEU A 257 -9.98 6.13 16.80
CA LEU A 257 -11.31 6.10 17.42
C LEU A 257 -11.94 7.49 17.61
N PHE A 258 -11.15 8.56 17.76
CA PHE A 258 -11.71 9.91 17.82
C PHE A 258 -12.41 10.27 16.50
N ALA A 259 -11.75 10.00 15.37
CA ALA A 259 -12.33 10.23 14.05
C ALA A 259 -13.55 9.33 13.81
N VAL A 260 -13.50 8.06 14.24
CA VAL A 260 -14.65 7.15 14.12
C VAL A 260 -15.86 7.64 14.92
N ILE A 261 -15.65 8.14 16.14
CA ILE A 261 -16.72 8.67 17.00
C ILE A 261 -17.31 9.94 16.40
N ASP A 262 -16.46 10.85 15.90
CA ASP A 262 -16.88 12.09 15.23
C ASP A 262 -17.72 11.80 13.97
N ASP A 263 -17.22 10.90 13.11
CA ASP A 263 -17.91 10.45 11.89
C ASP A 263 -19.20 9.65 12.18
N SER A 264 -19.39 9.14 13.39
CA SER A 264 -20.60 8.37 13.77
C SER A 264 -21.81 9.25 14.06
N GLU A 265 -21.62 10.58 14.11
CA GLU A 265 -22.68 11.58 14.32
C GLU A 265 -23.55 11.24 15.55
N LEU A 266 -22.91 10.95 16.68
CA LEU A 266 -23.60 10.68 17.94
C LEU A 266 -24.37 11.91 18.41
N SER A 267 -25.49 11.69 19.10
CA SER A 267 -26.17 12.79 19.80
C SER A 267 -25.25 13.44 20.84
N GLU A 268 -25.45 14.74 21.10
CA GLU A 268 -24.66 15.51 22.08
C GLU A 268 -24.64 14.82 23.45
N ALA A 269 -25.78 14.29 23.90
CA ALA A 269 -25.87 13.57 25.17
C ALA A 269 -25.03 12.27 25.20
N SER A 270 -25.04 11.52 24.10
CA SER A 270 -24.22 10.32 23.95
C SER A 270 -22.74 10.65 23.89
N PHE A 271 -22.36 11.67 23.12
CA PHE A 271 -20.98 12.13 23.03
C PHE A 271 -20.44 12.59 24.39
N ASP A 272 -21.21 13.42 25.12
CA ASP A 272 -20.87 13.88 26.46
C ASP A 272 -20.66 12.73 27.45
N SER A 273 -21.45 11.64 27.31
CA SER A 273 -21.32 10.46 28.17
C SER A 273 -20.00 9.70 27.98
N LEU A 274 -19.33 9.88 26.83
CA LEU A 274 -18.05 9.23 26.51
C LEU A 274 -16.83 10.03 27.00
N GLY A 275 -16.99 11.28 27.44
CA GLY A 275 -15.88 12.21 27.70
C GLY A 275 -14.77 11.65 28.61
N GLU A 276 -15.11 11.12 29.79
CA GLU A 276 -14.12 10.55 30.71
C GLU A 276 -13.40 9.33 30.10
N MET A 277 -14.12 8.49 29.36
CA MET A 277 -13.52 7.33 28.68
C MET A 277 -12.63 7.75 27.50
N LEU A 278 -12.93 8.87 26.84
CA LEU A 278 -12.09 9.41 25.77
C LEU A 278 -10.75 9.90 26.32
N ASP A 279 -10.74 10.54 27.49
CA ASP A 279 -9.51 10.94 28.18
C ASP A 279 -8.68 9.71 28.58
N GLU A 280 -9.32 8.68 29.13
CA GLU A 280 -8.64 7.42 29.47
C GLU A 280 -8.09 6.71 28.21
N TYR A 281 -8.86 6.68 27.14
CA TYR A 281 -8.45 6.12 25.85
C TYR A 281 -7.23 6.85 25.30
N GLU A 282 -7.22 8.19 25.33
CA GLU A 282 -6.10 8.99 24.83
C GLU A 282 -4.79 8.62 25.54
N LEU A 283 -4.83 8.52 26.86
CA LEU A 283 -3.68 8.10 27.67
C LEU A 283 -3.23 6.67 27.31
N ALA A 284 -4.19 5.74 27.21
CA ALA A 284 -3.90 4.34 26.93
C ALA A 284 -3.34 4.11 25.52
N ILE A 285 -3.90 4.77 24.50
CA ILE A 285 -3.43 4.64 23.12
C ILE A 285 -2.08 5.30 22.94
N HIS A 286 -1.85 6.47 23.53
CA HIS A 286 -0.55 7.13 23.50
C HIS A 286 0.54 6.24 24.10
N GLN A 287 0.33 5.69 25.30
CA GLN A 287 1.31 4.79 25.93
C GLN A 287 1.62 3.56 25.05
N ALA A 288 0.61 3.00 24.38
CA ALA A 288 0.79 1.87 23.48
C ALA A 288 1.59 2.26 22.22
N LEU A 289 1.32 3.44 21.65
CA LEU A 289 2.03 3.99 20.49
C LEU A 289 3.50 4.30 20.82
N GLU A 290 3.77 4.99 21.93
CA GLU A 290 5.14 5.27 22.38
C GLU A 290 5.93 3.97 22.57
N SER A 291 5.36 3.00 23.28
CA SER A 291 6.01 1.71 23.54
C SER A 291 6.35 0.97 22.23
N ARG A 292 5.45 1.04 21.24
CA ARG A 292 5.67 0.43 19.92
C ARG A 292 6.75 1.18 19.15
N ASP A 293 6.64 2.49 19.05
CA ASP A 293 7.50 3.32 18.21
C ASP A 293 8.94 3.35 18.73
N GLU A 294 9.12 3.52 20.04
CA GLU A 294 10.43 3.46 20.69
C GLU A 294 11.10 2.12 20.42
N TYR A 295 10.37 1.00 20.59
CA TYR A 295 10.93 -0.31 20.35
C TYR A 295 11.25 -0.56 18.87
N VAL A 296 10.37 -0.17 17.95
CA VAL A 296 10.60 -0.33 16.50
C VAL A 296 11.85 0.43 16.09
N LEU A 297 11.99 1.69 16.52
CA LEU A 297 13.17 2.52 16.26
C LEU A 297 14.44 1.90 16.87
N ALA A 298 14.43 1.58 18.16
CA ALA A 298 15.60 1.06 18.88
C ALA A 298 15.97 -0.39 18.52
N SER A 299 15.06 -1.14 17.90
CA SER A 299 15.30 -2.52 17.44
C SER A 299 15.74 -2.60 15.98
N ALA A 300 15.54 -1.56 15.17
CA ALA A 300 15.89 -1.57 13.75
C ALA A 300 17.37 -1.97 13.51
N PRO A 301 18.39 -1.33 14.12
CA PRO A 301 19.77 -1.76 13.90
C PRO A 301 20.06 -3.20 14.32
N LYS A 302 19.43 -3.66 15.40
CA LYS A 302 19.57 -5.04 15.90
C LYS A 302 18.96 -6.05 14.93
N LEU A 303 17.84 -5.71 14.29
CA LEU A 303 17.20 -6.54 13.28
C LEU A 303 18.05 -6.62 12.01
N PHE A 304 18.60 -5.50 11.54
CA PHE A 304 19.55 -5.48 10.42
C PHE A 304 20.83 -6.27 10.74
N LYS A 305 21.31 -6.22 11.99
CA LYS A 305 22.47 -6.99 12.43
C LYS A 305 22.17 -8.49 12.37
N ALA A 306 21.01 -8.91 12.87
CA ALA A 306 20.56 -10.29 12.77
C ALA A 306 20.42 -10.74 11.30
N MET A 307 19.97 -9.85 10.42
CA MET A 307 19.90 -10.10 8.98
C MET A 307 21.28 -10.30 8.35
N ARG A 308 22.26 -9.42 8.64
CA ARG A 308 23.66 -9.56 8.21
C ARG A 308 24.30 -10.87 8.70
N ASP A 309 24.07 -11.19 9.97
CA ASP A 309 24.68 -12.35 10.64
C ASP A 309 23.94 -13.67 10.33
N GLY A 310 22.78 -13.61 9.67
CA GLY A 310 21.95 -14.78 9.43
C GLY A 310 21.29 -15.34 10.70
N ASP A 311 21.21 -14.55 11.78
CA ASP A 311 20.69 -14.97 13.07
C ASP A 311 19.15 -14.93 13.08
N THR A 312 18.56 -16.01 12.60
CA THR A 312 17.10 -16.18 12.58
C THR A 312 16.47 -16.15 13.97
N LYS A 313 17.19 -16.52 15.03
CA LYS A 313 16.64 -16.55 16.40
C LYS A 313 16.53 -15.15 16.97
N ASP A 314 17.55 -14.34 16.79
CA ASP A 314 17.52 -12.93 17.22
C ASP A 314 16.51 -12.13 16.41
N ALA A 315 16.43 -12.36 15.09
CA ALA A 315 15.40 -11.76 14.25
C ALA A 315 13.99 -12.16 14.72
N GLU A 316 13.74 -13.45 14.97
CA GLU A 316 12.44 -13.92 15.46
C GLU A 316 12.07 -13.28 16.81
N ARG A 317 13.02 -13.17 17.73
CA ARG A 317 12.82 -12.55 19.05
C ARG A 317 12.43 -11.07 18.92
N ILE A 318 13.12 -10.32 18.06
CA ILE A 318 12.83 -8.90 17.80
C ILE A 318 11.45 -8.75 17.15
N LEU A 319 11.18 -9.49 16.08
CA LEU A 319 9.91 -9.43 15.35
C LEU A 319 8.72 -9.82 16.23
N LYS A 320 8.87 -10.83 17.11
CA LYS A 320 7.85 -11.20 18.10
C LYS A 320 7.51 -10.05 19.05
N GLN A 321 8.52 -9.33 19.51
CA GLN A 321 8.28 -8.19 20.40
C GLN A 321 7.68 -7.00 19.65
N GLN A 322 8.12 -6.72 18.41
CA GLN A 322 7.46 -5.72 17.56
C GLN A 322 5.97 -6.06 17.35
N VAL A 323 5.67 -7.30 16.95
CA VAL A 323 4.29 -7.76 16.76
C VAL A 323 3.48 -7.62 18.05
N ARG A 324 4.02 -8.04 19.20
CA ARG A 324 3.33 -7.90 20.50
C ARG A 324 2.97 -6.45 20.82
N LEU A 325 3.85 -5.50 20.53
CA LEU A 325 3.60 -4.08 20.78
C LEU A 325 2.55 -3.51 19.80
N ARG A 326 2.58 -3.94 18.54
CA ARG A 326 1.55 -3.61 17.54
C ARG A 326 0.18 -4.17 17.94
N GLU A 327 0.15 -5.42 18.41
CA GLU A 327 -1.05 -6.04 18.95
C GLU A 327 -1.57 -5.25 20.15
N SER A 328 -0.69 -4.71 21.01
CA SER A 328 -1.11 -3.86 22.13
C SER A 328 -1.86 -2.60 21.68
N VAL A 329 -1.43 -1.95 20.59
CA VAL A 329 -2.15 -0.78 20.03
C VAL A 329 -3.53 -1.19 19.53
N ARG A 330 -3.62 -2.25 18.71
CA ARG A 330 -4.88 -2.81 18.21
C ARG A 330 -5.81 -3.23 19.36
N ASP A 331 -5.27 -3.91 20.36
CA ASP A 331 -6.05 -4.42 21.49
C ASP A 331 -6.55 -3.29 22.39
N THR A 332 -5.81 -2.17 22.51
CA THR A 332 -6.31 -0.93 23.13
C THR A 332 -7.50 -0.37 22.35
N ASN A 333 -7.39 -0.25 21.02
CA ASN A 333 -8.49 0.20 20.16
C ASN A 333 -9.73 -0.69 20.33
N ASP A 334 -9.57 -2.02 20.20
CA ASP A 334 -10.68 -2.97 20.32
C ASP A 334 -11.35 -2.87 21.71
N ARG A 335 -10.56 -2.77 22.78
CA ARG A 335 -11.08 -2.64 24.15
C ARG A 335 -11.90 -1.38 24.31
N TYR A 336 -11.40 -0.23 23.87
CA TYR A 336 -12.12 1.03 24.04
C TYR A 336 -13.34 1.14 23.13
N ARG A 337 -13.30 0.55 21.93
CA ARG A 337 -14.52 0.36 21.12
C ARG A 337 -15.61 -0.38 21.90
N GLU A 338 -15.28 -1.52 22.54
CA GLU A 338 -16.26 -2.26 23.34
C GLU A 338 -16.80 -1.44 24.52
N LEU A 339 -15.94 -0.67 25.18
CA LEU A 339 -16.35 0.21 26.29
C LEU A 339 -17.25 1.36 25.82
N PHE A 340 -16.88 2.05 24.73
CA PHE A 340 -17.67 3.14 24.17
C PHE A 340 -19.05 2.63 23.73
N VAL A 341 -19.12 1.53 22.99
CA VAL A 341 -20.40 0.93 22.57
C VAL A 341 -21.24 0.51 23.78
N ALA A 342 -20.63 -0.06 24.82
CA ALA A 342 -21.35 -0.45 26.02
C ALA A 342 -21.90 0.74 26.83
N ALA A 343 -21.25 1.90 26.76
CA ALA A 343 -21.63 3.10 27.50
C ALA A 343 -22.83 3.85 26.91
N LEU A 344 -23.07 3.71 25.60
CA LEU A 344 -24.21 4.35 24.94
C LEU A 344 -25.54 3.76 25.43
N GLU A 345 -26.60 4.58 25.43
CA GLU A 345 -27.96 4.11 25.76
C GLU A 345 -28.77 3.75 24.50
N ASP A 346 -28.63 4.52 23.43
CA ASP A 346 -29.36 4.33 22.18
C ASP A 346 -28.78 3.16 21.36
N GLU A 347 -29.62 2.15 21.11
CA GLU A 347 -29.19 0.92 20.43
C GLU A 347 -28.83 1.13 18.95
N ALA A 348 -29.40 2.15 18.30
CA ALA A 348 -29.05 2.48 16.92
C ALA A 348 -27.70 3.21 16.86
N GLU A 349 -27.40 4.09 17.83
CA GLU A 349 -26.08 4.71 17.96
C GLU A 349 -24.99 3.69 18.29
N LYS A 350 -25.28 2.70 19.16
CA LYS A 350 -24.39 1.56 19.41
C LYS A 350 -24.03 0.83 18.13
N ALA A 351 -25.04 0.43 17.37
CA ALA A 351 -24.85 -0.30 16.13
C ALA A 351 -24.03 0.52 15.12
N ARG A 352 -24.33 1.82 14.96
CA ARG A 352 -23.58 2.72 14.07
C ARG A 352 -22.12 2.85 14.46
N LEU A 353 -21.83 3.12 15.74
CA LEU A 353 -20.45 3.26 16.23
C LEU A 353 -19.67 1.95 16.07
N ASP A 354 -20.31 0.83 16.39
CA ASP A 354 -19.68 -0.49 16.30
C ASP A 354 -19.35 -0.86 14.85
N ASP A 355 -20.30 -0.65 13.93
CA ASP A 355 -20.13 -0.91 12.51
C ASP A 355 -19.11 0.03 11.87
N ALA A 356 -19.08 1.32 12.26
CA ALA A 356 -18.10 2.29 11.77
C ALA A 356 -16.68 1.87 12.14
N PHE A 357 -16.45 1.49 13.40
CA PHE A 357 -15.14 0.99 13.83
C PHE A 357 -14.75 -0.29 13.10
N LEU A 358 -15.64 -1.29 13.06
CA LEU A 358 -15.35 -2.57 12.43
C LEU A 358 -15.10 -2.43 10.92
N GLY A 359 -15.81 -1.51 10.28
CA GLY A 359 -15.62 -1.14 8.87
C GLY A 359 -14.24 -0.55 8.60
N GLU A 360 -13.73 0.30 9.50
CA GLU A 360 -12.39 0.89 9.38
C GLU A 360 -11.29 -0.14 9.74
N ALA A 361 -11.40 -0.77 10.91
CA ALA A 361 -10.42 -1.72 11.45
C ALA A 361 -10.25 -2.99 10.58
N TYR A 362 -11.36 -3.48 10.05
CA TYR A 362 -11.45 -4.78 9.39
C TYR A 362 -12.20 -4.67 8.05
N GLU A 363 -11.88 -3.64 7.25
CA GLU A 363 -12.53 -3.29 5.99
C GLU A 363 -12.84 -4.52 5.11
N ARG A 364 -11.87 -5.43 4.92
CA ARG A 364 -12.07 -6.63 4.08
C ARG A 364 -13.14 -7.59 4.62
N ILE A 365 -13.33 -7.63 5.93
CA ILE A 365 -14.31 -8.49 6.60
C ILE A 365 -15.67 -7.80 6.62
N TYR A 366 -15.72 -6.52 7.00
CA TYR A 366 -16.98 -5.80 7.25
C TYR A 366 -17.48 -4.95 6.08
N SER A 367 -16.73 -4.84 4.97
CA SER A 367 -17.21 -4.17 3.76
C SER A 367 -18.54 -4.76 3.27
N PRO A 368 -19.51 -3.91 2.89
CA PRO A 368 -20.76 -4.33 2.28
C PRO A 368 -20.51 -5.21 1.05
N THR A 369 -20.98 -6.45 1.14
CA THR A 369 -20.92 -7.39 0.01
C THR A 369 -21.91 -6.99 -1.08
N TRP A 370 -21.81 -7.64 -2.24
CA TRP A 370 -22.81 -7.47 -3.29
C TRP A 370 -24.22 -7.89 -2.84
N ALA A 371 -24.33 -8.83 -1.89
CA ALA A 371 -25.61 -9.25 -1.35
C ALA A 371 -26.28 -8.16 -0.49
N HIS A 372 -25.51 -7.38 0.27
CA HIS A 372 -26.05 -6.23 1.02
C HIS A 372 -26.76 -5.26 0.06
N ARG A 373 -26.05 -4.84 -1.00
CA ARG A 373 -26.61 -3.95 -2.03
C ARG A 373 -27.83 -4.54 -2.74
N ALA A 374 -27.89 -5.86 -2.90
CA ALA A 374 -29.03 -6.51 -3.53
C ALA A 374 -30.25 -6.57 -2.60
N PHE A 375 -30.08 -6.74 -1.29
CA PHE A 375 -31.18 -6.58 -0.32
C PHE A 375 -31.68 -5.14 -0.25
N ASP A 376 -30.77 -4.16 -0.21
CA ASP A 376 -31.14 -2.75 -0.18
C ASP A 376 -31.94 -2.38 -1.45
N ALA A 377 -31.42 -2.75 -2.63
CA ALA A 377 -32.12 -2.53 -3.89
C ALA A 377 -33.47 -3.26 -3.96
N ALA A 378 -33.58 -4.46 -3.38
CA ALA A 378 -34.84 -5.18 -3.36
C ALA A 378 -35.90 -4.46 -2.51
N LEU A 379 -35.52 -3.92 -1.35
CA LEU A 379 -36.44 -3.17 -0.49
C LEU A 379 -36.86 -1.80 -1.06
N GLU A 380 -36.09 -1.28 -2.02
CA GLU A 380 -36.39 -0.05 -2.74
C GLU A 380 -37.26 -0.26 -3.99
N LEU A 381 -37.59 -1.51 -4.37
CA LEU A 381 -38.42 -1.78 -5.54
C LEU A 381 -39.84 -1.23 -5.36
N GLU A 382 -40.30 -0.48 -6.37
CA GLU A 382 -41.69 -0.06 -6.48
C GLU A 382 -42.59 -1.29 -6.77
N ASP A 383 -43.86 -1.23 -6.32
CA ASP A 383 -44.88 -2.28 -6.53
C ASP A 383 -44.58 -3.66 -5.92
N LEU A 384 -43.88 -3.71 -4.78
CA LEU A 384 -43.80 -4.90 -3.94
C LEU A 384 -45.11 -5.16 -3.19
N ASP A 385 -45.57 -6.41 -3.22
CA ASP A 385 -46.64 -6.86 -2.32
C ASP A 385 -46.18 -6.76 -0.86
N GLU A 386 -47.08 -6.35 0.05
CA GLU A 386 -46.75 -6.10 1.46
C GLU A 386 -46.23 -7.36 2.16
N ASP A 387 -46.77 -8.55 1.84
CA ASP A 387 -46.30 -9.81 2.41
C ASP A 387 -44.89 -10.15 1.90
N VAL A 388 -44.60 -9.84 0.63
CA VAL A 388 -43.27 -10.04 0.02
C VAL A 388 -42.26 -9.08 0.62
N PHE A 389 -42.61 -7.80 0.79
CA PHE A 389 -41.76 -6.80 1.44
C PHE A 389 -41.38 -7.24 2.86
N MET A 390 -42.36 -7.69 3.65
CA MET A 390 -42.11 -8.21 5.00
C MET A 390 -41.24 -9.47 4.99
N ALA A 391 -41.43 -10.37 4.02
CA ALA A 391 -40.58 -11.57 3.87
C ALA A 391 -39.14 -11.23 3.49
N ILE A 392 -38.92 -10.24 2.60
CA ILE A 392 -37.58 -9.75 2.24
C ILE A 392 -36.89 -9.15 3.46
N GLY A 393 -37.60 -8.32 4.25
CA GLY A 393 -37.04 -7.75 5.49
C GLY A 393 -36.63 -8.82 6.51
N GLN A 394 -37.46 -9.86 6.70
CA GLN A 394 -37.10 -10.99 7.57
C GLN A 394 -35.88 -11.76 7.05
N LEU A 395 -35.80 -11.97 5.73
CA LEU A 395 -34.66 -12.62 5.11
C LEU A 395 -33.37 -11.80 5.25
N GLN A 396 -33.46 -10.47 5.09
CA GLN A 396 -32.34 -9.55 5.28
C GLN A 396 -31.82 -9.62 6.73
N MET A 397 -32.72 -9.64 7.72
CA MET A 397 -32.32 -9.78 9.13
C MET A 397 -31.59 -11.10 9.40
N ALA A 398 -32.06 -12.21 8.81
CA ALA A 398 -31.38 -13.50 8.90
C ALA A 398 -30.00 -13.48 8.20
N PHE A 399 -29.91 -12.82 7.05
CA PHE A 399 -28.66 -12.61 6.33
C PHE A 399 -27.64 -11.83 7.17
N LEU A 400 -28.04 -10.66 7.71
CA LEU A 400 -27.19 -9.81 8.53
C LEU A 400 -26.71 -10.55 9.79
N ALA A 401 -27.58 -11.35 10.43
CA ALA A 401 -27.22 -12.18 11.57
C ALA A 401 -26.19 -13.28 11.21
N GLU A 402 -26.35 -13.98 10.07
CA GLU A 402 -25.36 -14.97 9.60
C GLU A 402 -24.04 -14.28 9.24
N MET A 403 -24.06 -13.15 8.54
CA MET A 403 -22.87 -12.36 8.19
C MET A 403 -22.12 -11.87 9.43
N GLY A 404 -22.83 -11.32 10.42
CA GLY A 404 -22.22 -10.86 11.67
C GLY A 404 -21.51 -11.98 12.44
N ASN A 405 -22.11 -13.18 12.49
CA ASN A 405 -21.47 -14.35 13.09
C ASN A 405 -20.20 -14.78 12.33
N ARG A 406 -20.25 -14.82 11.00
CA ARG A 406 -19.11 -15.19 10.15
C ARG A 406 -17.98 -14.16 10.25
N ASN A 407 -18.32 -12.87 10.24
CA ASN A 407 -17.36 -11.78 10.37
C ASN A 407 -16.58 -11.84 11.69
N ARG A 408 -17.26 -12.11 12.82
CA ARG A 408 -16.58 -12.33 14.11
C ARG A 408 -15.60 -13.52 14.08
N GLY A 409 -16.00 -14.63 13.44
CA GLY A 409 -15.13 -15.78 13.23
C GLY A 409 -13.90 -15.44 12.39
N LEU A 410 -14.11 -14.73 11.28
CA LEU A 410 -13.04 -14.26 10.39
C LEU A 410 -12.07 -13.32 11.08
N MET A 411 -12.56 -12.38 11.88
CA MET A 411 -11.73 -11.46 12.66
C MET A 411 -10.85 -12.25 13.65
N THR A 412 -11.45 -13.23 14.33
CA THR A 412 -10.72 -14.11 15.26
C THR A 412 -9.61 -14.90 14.57
N GLU A 413 -9.88 -15.47 13.40
CA GLU A 413 -8.87 -16.21 12.64
C GLU A 413 -7.79 -15.27 12.05
N LEU A 414 -8.17 -14.09 11.56
CA LEU A 414 -7.22 -13.09 11.04
C LEU A 414 -6.19 -12.71 12.09
N ARG A 415 -6.64 -12.39 13.32
CA ARG A 415 -5.76 -11.99 14.43
C ARG A 415 -4.76 -13.07 14.82
N LYS A 416 -5.11 -14.36 14.68
CA LYS A 416 -4.18 -15.47 14.97
C LYS A 416 -3.06 -15.59 13.94
N VAL A 417 -3.31 -15.20 12.70
CA VAL A 417 -2.40 -15.48 11.58
C VAL A 417 -1.57 -14.27 11.16
N GLU A 418 -2.06 -13.05 11.32
CA GLU A 418 -1.39 -11.85 10.80
C GLU A 418 -0.04 -11.57 11.46
N GLY A 419 0.03 -11.62 12.80
CA GLY A 419 1.27 -11.40 13.54
C GLY A 419 2.30 -12.50 13.25
N LYS A 420 1.84 -13.77 13.24
CA LYS A 420 2.68 -14.90 12.85
C LYS A 420 3.21 -14.75 11.43
N ARG A 421 2.38 -14.31 10.49
CA ARG A 421 2.79 -14.08 9.09
C ARG A 421 3.91 -13.05 9.01
N GLN A 422 3.83 -11.95 9.75
CA GLN A 422 4.91 -10.95 9.79
C GLN A 422 6.23 -11.54 10.32
N ILE A 423 6.17 -12.33 11.40
CA ILE A 423 7.35 -13.01 11.96
C ILE A 423 7.93 -14.02 10.96
N ASP A 424 7.08 -14.84 10.35
CA ASP A 424 7.49 -15.86 9.39
C ASP A 424 8.09 -15.22 8.12
N GLU A 425 7.55 -14.09 7.65
CA GLU A 425 8.09 -13.34 6.52
C GLU A 425 9.46 -12.72 6.84
N GLY A 426 9.59 -12.06 7.99
CA GLY A 426 10.87 -11.44 8.41
C GLY A 426 11.96 -12.48 8.69
N THR A 427 11.64 -13.58 9.39
CA THR A 427 12.64 -14.64 9.66
C THR A 427 13.04 -15.41 8.41
N ARG A 428 12.12 -15.57 7.43
CA ARG A 428 12.44 -16.18 6.13
C ARG A 428 13.40 -15.31 5.33
N MET A 429 13.26 -13.98 5.39
CA MET A 429 14.23 -13.05 4.78
C MET A 429 15.63 -13.25 5.37
N VAL A 430 15.74 -13.35 6.71
CA VAL A 430 17.04 -13.58 7.39
C VAL A 430 17.64 -14.95 7.04
N ALA A 431 16.82 -16.01 6.99
CA ALA A 431 17.28 -17.33 6.59
C ALA A 431 17.83 -17.34 5.15
N VAL A 432 17.13 -16.68 4.23
CA VAL A 432 17.56 -16.57 2.83
C VAL A 432 18.89 -15.81 2.72
N MET A 433 19.09 -14.76 3.51
CA MET A 433 20.35 -14.01 3.53
C MET A 433 21.54 -14.82 4.08
N SER A 434 21.29 -15.83 4.91
CA SER A 434 22.34 -16.74 5.40
C SER A 434 22.61 -17.94 4.49
N GLY A 435 21.94 -18.00 3.34
CA GLY A 435 21.98 -19.14 2.43
C GLY A 435 21.07 -20.30 2.82
N ASP A 436 20.30 -20.18 3.91
CA ASP A 436 19.30 -21.18 4.33
C ASP A 436 17.97 -20.99 3.57
N MET A 437 17.83 -21.76 2.50
CA MET A 437 16.65 -21.77 1.64
C MET A 437 15.62 -22.83 2.04
N SER A 438 15.82 -23.54 3.15
CA SER A 438 14.91 -24.60 3.63
C SER A 438 13.50 -24.08 3.90
N ARG A 439 13.35 -22.77 4.14
CA ARG A 439 12.07 -22.07 4.34
C ARG A 439 11.48 -21.47 3.05
N GLY A 440 12.09 -21.74 1.90
CA GLY A 440 11.65 -21.24 0.59
C GLY A 440 11.99 -19.76 0.35
N LEU A 441 12.01 -19.38 -0.93
CA LEU A 441 12.23 -17.99 -1.35
C LEU A 441 11.11 -17.03 -0.87
N PRO A 442 11.42 -15.76 -0.53
CA PRO A 442 10.39 -14.77 -0.15
C PRO A 442 9.42 -14.44 -1.30
N TRP A 443 9.83 -14.67 -2.55
CA TRP A 443 9.09 -14.32 -3.78
C TRP A 443 8.66 -15.53 -4.61
N GLY A 444 9.12 -16.73 -4.23
CA GLY A 444 8.95 -17.94 -5.03
C GLY A 444 7.52 -18.46 -5.00
N PRO A 445 7.15 -19.38 -5.91
CA PRO A 445 5.90 -20.13 -5.82
C PRO A 445 5.70 -20.80 -4.47
N GLY A 446 6.79 -21.13 -3.74
CA GLY A 446 6.83 -21.59 -2.35
C GLY A 446 6.39 -20.55 -1.29
N SER A 447 6.56 -19.26 -1.53
CA SER A 447 5.96 -18.17 -0.74
C SER A 447 4.44 -18.09 -0.93
N ARG A 448 3.95 -18.65 -2.04
CA ARG A 448 2.54 -19.00 -2.30
C ARG A 448 2.32 -20.52 -2.24
N GLY A 449 3.23 -21.31 -1.67
CA GLY A 449 3.39 -22.75 -2.00
C GLY A 449 3.70 -23.65 -0.81
N GLN A 450 4.02 -23.07 0.36
CA GLN A 450 3.33 -23.45 1.60
C GLN A 450 1.84 -23.00 1.52
N ARG A 451 1.19 -23.38 0.42
CA ARG A 451 -0.26 -23.48 0.20
C ARG A 451 -0.65 -24.96 0.12
N ASN A 452 0.20 -25.85 0.62
CA ASN A 452 -0.12 -27.25 0.80
C ASN A 452 -0.62 -27.46 2.22
N GLY A 453 -1.95 -27.59 2.31
CA GLY A 453 -2.65 -28.46 3.25
C GLY A 453 -2.34 -28.26 4.72
N GLU A 454 -3.03 -27.30 5.32
CA GLU A 454 -3.67 -27.31 6.66
C GLU A 454 -3.85 -25.84 7.10
N ASP A 455 -5.11 -25.37 7.06
CA ASP A 455 -5.61 -24.16 7.74
C ASP A 455 -5.14 -22.77 7.27
N ASP A 456 -5.54 -22.30 6.07
CA ASP A 456 -5.83 -20.86 5.90
C ASP A 456 -7.32 -20.64 6.20
N ARG A 457 -7.73 -20.95 7.46
CA ARG A 457 -9.11 -20.85 7.94
C ARG A 457 -9.73 -19.49 7.68
N TYR A 458 -8.90 -18.44 7.66
CA TYR A 458 -9.34 -17.11 7.27
C TYR A 458 -9.80 -17.09 5.81
N ARG A 459 -9.00 -17.63 4.90
CA ARG A 459 -9.38 -17.71 3.48
C ARG A 459 -10.61 -18.61 3.27
N ASP A 460 -10.62 -19.80 3.87
CA ASP A 460 -11.75 -20.72 3.74
C ASP A 460 -13.02 -20.06 4.28
N GLY A 461 -12.94 -19.40 5.45
CA GLY A 461 -14.04 -18.62 6.00
C GLY A 461 -14.50 -17.46 5.11
N MET A 462 -13.60 -16.83 4.34
CA MET A 462 -13.96 -15.77 3.38
C MET A 462 -14.73 -16.37 2.20
N GLU A 463 -14.32 -17.55 1.73
CA GLU A 463 -15.02 -18.30 0.68
C GLU A 463 -16.41 -18.75 1.17
N GLU A 464 -16.50 -19.30 2.38
CA GLU A 464 -17.78 -19.67 3.01
C GLU A 464 -18.71 -18.48 3.25
N ARG A 465 -18.15 -17.30 3.58
CA ARG A 465 -18.93 -16.06 3.72
C ARG A 465 -19.54 -15.63 2.39
N ASP A 466 -18.78 -15.73 1.30
CA ASP A 466 -19.27 -15.42 -0.04
C ASP A 466 -20.36 -16.43 -0.48
N GLU A 467 -20.18 -17.73 -0.20
CA GLU A 467 -21.18 -18.76 -0.49
C GLU A 467 -22.48 -18.57 0.31
N ALA A 468 -22.36 -18.17 1.58
CA ALA A 468 -23.53 -17.82 2.38
C ALA A 468 -24.28 -16.62 1.79
N ALA A 469 -23.56 -15.58 1.35
CA ALA A 469 -24.17 -14.45 0.67
C ALA A 469 -24.90 -14.87 -0.63
N GLU A 470 -24.32 -15.78 -1.41
CA GLU A 470 -24.95 -16.33 -2.62
C GLU A 470 -26.25 -17.07 -2.31
N ARG A 471 -26.25 -17.95 -1.29
CA ARG A 471 -27.45 -18.66 -0.83
C ARG A 471 -28.62 -17.73 -0.47
N PHE A 472 -28.33 -16.62 0.22
CA PHE A 472 -29.37 -15.66 0.60
C PHE A 472 -29.93 -14.92 -0.61
N ILE A 473 -29.10 -14.61 -1.61
CA ILE A 473 -29.58 -13.97 -2.83
C ILE A 473 -30.42 -14.92 -3.69
N GLU A 474 -30.11 -16.21 -3.72
CA GLU A 474 -30.99 -17.18 -4.38
C GLU A 474 -32.38 -17.22 -3.73
N GLN A 475 -32.45 -17.16 -2.40
CA GLN A 475 -33.72 -17.07 -1.67
C GLN A 475 -34.46 -15.76 -1.96
N LEU A 476 -33.74 -14.62 -1.97
CA LEU A 476 -34.29 -13.31 -2.32
C LEU A 476 -34.89 -13.33 -3.74
N LYS A 477 -34.14 -13.85 -4.72
CA LYS A 477 -34.62 -13.97 -6.11
C LYS A 477 -35.86 -14.86 -6.21
N GLY A 478 -35.94 -15.92 -5.41
CA GLY A 478 -37.13 -16.79 -5.36
C GLY A 478 -38.41 -16.09 -4.90
N MET A 479 -38.31 -14.94 -4.22
CA MET A 479 -39.45 -14.13 -3.76
C MET A 479 -39.87 -13.05 -4.78
N LEU A 480 -39.04 -12.77 -5.79
CA LEU A 480 -39.22 -11.68 -6.75
C LEU A 480 -39.67 -12.19 -8.13
N SER A 481 -40.40 -11.35 -8.87
CA SER A 481 -40.69 -11.61 -10.29
C SER A 481 -39.42 -11.53 -11.15
N LEU A 482 -39.44 -12.09 -12.37
CA LEU A 482 -38.28 -12.03 -13.27
C LEU A 482 -37.85 -10.59 -13.60
N GLU A 483 -38.81 -9.69 -13.78
CA GLU A 483 -38.54 -8.26 -14.05
C GLU A 483 -37.91 -7.57 -12.83
N GLN A 484 -38.40 -7.88 -11.61
CA GLN A 484 -37.82 -7.40 -10.37
C GLN A 484 -36.42 -7.97 -10.12
N GLN A 485 -36.17 -9.22 -10.51
CA GLN A 485 -34.83 -9.83 -10.42
C GLN A 485 -33.82 -9.16 -11.35
N GLU A 486 -34.24 -8.74 -12.54
CA GLU A 486 -33.39 -8.01 -13.50
C GLU A 486 -33.03 -6.59 -13.00
N ALA A 487 -33.87 -6.01 -12.13
CA ALA A 487 -33.59 -4.72 -11.49
C ALA A 487 -32.54 -4.80 -10.37
N LEU A 488 -32.22 -6.00 -9.86
CA LEU A 488 -31.23 -6.16 -8.80
C LEU A 488 -29.79 -5.94 -9.32
N PRO A 489 -28.89 -5.40 -8.50
CA PRO A 489 -27.50 -5.21 -8.88
C PRO A 489 -26.83 -6.55 -9.18
N GLU A 490 -26.25 -6.65 -10.38
CA GLU A 490 -25.47 -7.82 -10.74
C GLU A 490 -24.21 -7.92 -9.89
N ARG A 491 -23.80 -9.17 -9.62
CA ARG A 491 -22.48 -9.43 -9.06
C ARG A 491 -21.43 -9.04 -10.10
N ARG A 492 -20.88 -7.84 -9.98
CA ARG A 492 -19.75 -7.39 -10.80
C ARG A 492 -18.61 -8.42 -10.66
N GLY A 493 -18.22 -8.98 -11.80
CA GLY A 493 -17.37 -10.14 -12.01
C GLY A 493 -16.49 -10.59 -10.83
N ARG A 494 -16.70 -11.84 -10.40
CA ARG A 494 -15.71 -12.67 -9.71
C ARG A 494 -14.44 -12.67 -10.57
N GLY A 495 -13.47 -11.80 -10.25
CA GLY A 495 -12.10 -11.96 -10.72
C GLY A 495 -11.59 -13.30 -10.19
N GLY A 496 -11.69 -14.34 -11.04
CA GLY A 496 -11.49 -15.73 -10.66
C GLY A 496 -10.17 -15.96 -9.94
N ARG A 497 -10.23 -16.68 -8.82
CA ARG A 497 -9.05 -17.26 -8.18
C ARG A 497 -9.30 -18.70 -7.76
N GLY A 498 -9.37 -19.55 -8.77
CA GLY A 498 -9.24 -20.99 -8.65
C GLY A 498 -8.91 -21.53 -10.03
N GLY A 499 -7.67 -21.98 -10.24
CA GLY A 499 -7.21 -22.56 -11.51
C GLY A 499 -6.00 -21.82 -12.08
N GLY A 500 -4.83 -22.45 -11.99
CA GLY A 500 -3.66 -22.01 -12.72
C GLY A 500 -3.90 -22.09 -14.24
N GLY A 501 -3.28 -21.15 -14.97
CA GLY A 501 -2.98 -21.26 -16.39
C GLY A 501 -4.18 -21.53 -17.32
N GLY A 502 -4.77 -20.48 -17.87
CA GLY A 502 -5.71 -20.62 -18.97
C GLY A 502 -6.10 -19.26 -19.55
N TRP A 503 -5.51 -18.92 -20.69
CA TRP A 503 -6.04 -17.88 -21.56
C TRP A 503 -7.28 -18.44 -22.27
N GLY A 504 -8.35 -17.63 -22.38
CA GLY A 504 -9.56 -17.92 -23.15
C GLY A 504 -10.73 -18.34 -22.24
N GLY A 505 -11.97 -17.93 -22.46
CA GLY A 505 -12.64 -17.28 -23.58
C GLY A 505 -14.14 -17.30 -23.26
N GLY A 506 -14.90 -16.34 -23.80
CA GLY A 506 -16.36 -16.25 -23.58
C GLY A 506 -16.77 -14.87 -23.06
N ASN A 507 -16.87 -13.91 -24.00
CA ASN A 507 -17.50 -12.57 -23.95
C ASN A 507 -16.69 -11.49 -24.67
N ASN A 508 -15.49 -11.83 -25.17
CA ASN A 508 -14.71 -10.92 -26.00
C ASN A 508 -14.95 -11.14 -27.50
N ASP A 509 -15.45 -12.30 -27.94
CA ASP A 509 -15.59 -12.58 -29.37
C ASP A 509 -16.77 -11.83 -30.01
N GLU A 510 -17.89 -11.66 -29.32
CA GLU A 510 -19.03 -10.90 -29.87
C GLU A 510 -18.72 -9.40 -29.96
N ARG A 511 -18.15 -8.80 -28.90
CA ARG A 511 -17.75 -7.38 -28.95
C ARG A 511 -16.57 -7.14 -29.90
N ARG A 512 -15.65 -8.10 -30.03
CA ARG A 512 -14.55 -8.04 -31.00
C ARG A 512 -15.05 -8.22 -32.43
N GLN A 513 -15.99 -9.11 -32.70
CA GLN A 513 -16.59 -9.28 -34.03
C GLN A 513 -17.46 -8.08 -34.42
N GLU A 514 -18.21 -7.48 -33.48
CA GLU A 514 -18.95 -6.25 -33.75
C GLU A 514 -18.03 -5.06 -34.04
N MET A 515 -16.90 -4.95 -33.33
CA MET A 515 -15.91 -3.92 -33.63
C MET A 515 -15.18 -4.18 -34.94
N ILE A 516 -14.81 -5.43 -35.26
CA ILE A 516 -14.19 -5.77 -36.55
C ILE A 516 -15.16 -5.44 -37.69
N LYS A 517 -16.43 -5.85 -37.62
CA LYS A 517 -17.45 -5.52 -38.64
C LYS A 517 -17.66 -4.01 -38.89
N ARG A 518 -17.37 -3.14 -37.91
CA ARG A 518 -17.51 -1.69 -38.07
C ARG A 518 -16.36 -1.06 -38.86
N PHE A 519 -15.19 -1.70 -38.89
CA PHE A 519 -13.96 -1.11 -39.45
C PHE A 519 -13.34 -1.93 -40.58
N ASP A 520 -13.70 -3.21 -40.70
CA ASP A 520 -13.36 -4.13 -41.79
C ASP A 520 -14.18 -3.74 -43.03
N THR A 521 -13.56 -2.94 -43.89
CA THR A 521 -14.20 -2.34 -45.07
C THR A 521 -14.05 -3.24 -46.30
N ASP A 522 -13.02 -4.08 -46.34
CA ASP A 522 -12.76 -5.02 -47.44
C ASP A 522 -13.41 -6.39 -47.21
N GLY A 523 -13.92 -6.67 -46.00
CA GLY A 523 -14.78 -7.80 -45.68
C GLY A 523 -14.05 -9.13 -45.61
N ASP A 524 -12.73 -9.09 -45.36
CA ASP A 524 -11.89 -10.28 -45.30
C ASP A 524 -11.84 -10.93 -43.90
N GLY A 525 -12.41 -10.27 -42.89
CA GLY A 525 -12.50 -10.72 -41.51
C GLY A 525 -11.33 -10.29 -40.61
N GLU A 526 -10.34 -9.55 -41.13
CA GLU A 526 -9.18 -9.05 -40.40
C GLU A 526 -8.87 -7.57 -40.68
N LEU A 527 -8.75 -6.74 -39.64
CA LEU A 527 -8.41 -5.32 -39.84
C LEU A 527 -6.96 -5.14 -40.33
N ASN A 528 -6.82 -4.55 -41.53
CA ASN A 528 -5.54 -4.12 -42.08
C ASN A 528 -5.00 -2.85 -41.39
N ASP A 529 -3.77 -2.44 -41.73
CA ASP A 529 -3.06 -1.34 -41.03
C ASP A 529 -3.74 0.02 -41.16
N ASP A 530 -4.52 0.25 -42.23
CA ASP A 530 -5.30 1.49 -42.41
C ASP A 530 -6.63 1.44 -41.65
N GLU A 531 -7.27 0.27 -41.56
CA GLU A 531 -8.51 0.05 -40.81
C GLU A 531 -8.29 0.08 -39.30
N ARG A 532 -7.17 -0.48 -38.82
CA ARG A 532 -6.74 -0.35 -37.41
C ARG A 532 -6.50 1.10 -37.00
N ARG A 533 -6.01 1.93 -37.91
CA ARG A 533 -5.78 3.36 -37.66
C ARG A 533 -7.09 4.10 -37.47
N LYS A 534 -8.09 3.85 -38.33
CA LYS A 534 -9.44 4.41 -38.22
C LYS A 534 -10.16 3.96 -36.94
N MET A 535 -9.98 2.69 -36.56
CA MET A 535 -10.49 2.18 -35.29
C MET A 535 -9.88 2.96 -34.11
N PHE A 536 -8.56 3.15 -34.08
CA PHE A 536 -7.88 3.92 -33.03
C PHE A 536 -8.29 5.40 -32.99
N GLU A 537 -8.50 6.04 -34.13
CA GLU A 537 -8.94 7.43 -34.21
C GLU A 537 -10.39 7.64 -33.73
N SER A 538 -11.29 6.69 -34.02
CA SER A 538 -12.68 6.73 -33.53
C SER A 538 -12.80 6.62 -32.01
N ILE A 539 -11.89 5.88 -31.37
CA ILE A 539 -11.83 5.71 -29.91
C ILE A 539 -11.24 6.96 -29.24
N ARG A 540 -10.36 7.69 -29.93
CA ARG A 540 -9.69 8.89 -29.42
C ARG A 540 -10.48 10.18 -29.66
N GLY A 541 -11.46 10.18 -30.56
CA GLY A 541 -12.23 11.36 -31.00
C GLY A 541 -13.67 11.48 -30.50
N GLY A 542 -14.16 10.56 -29.65
CA GLY A 542 -15.53 10.55 -29.15
C GLY A 542 -15.73 11.33 -27.84
N GLU A 543 -16.11 12.60 -27.99
CA GLU A 543 -17.00 13.37 -27.10
C GLU A 543 -16.64 13.56 -25.61
N GLY A 544 -15.99 14.71 -25.36
CA GLY A 544 -16.27 15.51 -24.17
C GLY A 544 -17.29 16.61 -24.48
N ARG A 545 -18.25 16.76 -23.54
CA ARG A 545 -18.96 18.00 -23.12
C ARG A 545 -20.20 18.51 -23.90
N GLY A 546 -21.33 18.52 -23.19
CA GLY A 546 -22.35 19.59 -23.22
C GLY A 546 -22.95 19.71 -21.80
N GLY A 547 -23.40 20.83 -21.24
CA GLY A 547 -23.50 22.26 -21.61
C GLY A 547 -24.15 22.96 -20.40
N ARG A 548 -23.50 23.96 -19.78
CA ARG A 548 -23.76 25.42 -19.84
C ARG A 548 -25.23 25.86 -19.72
N GLY A 549 -25.55 26.60 -18.65
CA GLY A 549 -26.69 27.52 -18.59
C GLY A 549 -26.30 28.95 -19.03
N GLY A 550 -27.24 29.63 -19.70
CA GLY A 550 -27.50 31.07 -19.56
C GLY A 550 -26.74 32.12 -20.39
N GLU A 551 -27.33 32.49 -21.54
CA GLU A 551 -27.60 33.86 -22.05
C GLU A 551 -26.54 34.89 -22.51
N GLY A 552 -26.87 35.51 -23.68
CA GLY A 552 -26.43 36.82 -24.21
C GLY A 552 -25.09 36.84 -24.95
N GLY A 553 -24.91 37.28 -26.20
CA GLY A 553 -25.70 38.12 -27.10
C GLY A 553 -24.72 39.12 -27.77
N GLU A 554 -24.59 39.04 -29.11
CA GLU A 554 -23.99 40.05 -30.03
C GLU A 554 -22.48 40.38 -29.82
N GLY A 555 -21.61 40.62 -30.80
CA GLY A 555 -21.68 40.83 -32.24
C GLY A 555 -20.33 41.47 -32.64
N ARG A 556 -19.97 41.30 -33.91
CA ARG A 556 -18.97 42.06 -34.70
C ARG A 556 -17.46 41.78 -34.57
N GLU A 557 -16.94 41.39 -35.76
CA GLU A 557 -15.84 42.02 -36.52
C GLU A 557 -14.51 42.25 -35.77
N GLY A 558 -13.34 41.80 -36.21
CA GLY A 558 -12.87 41.27 -37.49
C GLY A 558 -11.36 41.50 -37.58
N ARG A 559 -10.71 40.89 -38.59
CA ARG A 559 -9.30 41.10 -39.03
C ARG A 559 -8.23 40.58 -38.06
N GLY A 560 -7.49 39.52 -38.39
CA GLY A 560 -6.54 39.43 -39.51
C GLY A 560 -5.22 40.08 -39.10
N GLY A 561 -4.03 39.48 -39.13
CA GLY A 561 -3.49 38.23 -39.66
C GLY A 561 -1.95 38.37 -39.64
N ARG A 562 -1.24 37.25 -39.82
CA ARG A 562 0.19 37.09 -40.23
C ARG A 562 1.24 38.00 -39.54
N GLY A 563 2.30 37.51 -38.92
CA GLY A 563 3.08 36.30 -39.18
C GLY A 563 4.54 36.68 -39.47
N GLY A 564 5.48 36.01 -38.80
CA GLY A 564 6.82 35.72 -39.29
C GLY A 564 7.92 36.77 -39.10
N GLY A 565 9.11 36.28 -38.71
CA GLY A 565 10.38 36.82 -39.21
C GLY A 565 11.42 37.21 -38.16
N GLU A 566 12.24 36.22 -37.80
CA GLU A 566 13.67 36.25 -37.46
C GLU A 566 14.46 37.58 -37.53
N GLY A 567 15.40 37.74 -36.59
CA GLY A 567 16.78 38.05 -36.99
C GLY A 567 17.50 39.21 -36.29
N ARG A 568 18.59 38.84 -35.60
CA ARG A 568 19.88 39.56 -35.44
C ARG A 568 19.91 40.94 -34.73
N GLY A 569 20.58 40.92 -33.57
CA GLY A 569 21.91 41.53 -33.40
C GLY A 569 22.00 43.06 -33.26
N GLY A 570 22.50 43.52 -32.11
CA GLY A 570 22.86 44.92 -31.93
C GLY A 570 23.66 45.17 -30.65
N ARG A 571 24.95 45.45 -30.81
CA ARG A 571 25.93 45.81 -29.79
C ARG A 571 25.83 47.32 -29.47
N GLY A 572 25.94 47.69 -28.20
CA GLY A 572 26.15 49.06 -27.72
C GLY A 572 25.50 49.25 -26.35
N GLY A 573 26.08 49.86 -25.32
CA GLY A 573 27.31 50.62 -25.19
C GLY A 573 27.59 50.82 -23.70
N ARG A 574 28.82 51.24 -23.43
CA ARG A 574 29.48 51.34 -22.12
C ARG A 574 29.25 52.71 -21.50
N GLY A 575 29.19 52.76 -20.16
CA GLY A 575 29.34 53.98 -19.34
C GLY A 575 28.29 54.01 -18.23
N GLY A 576 28.59 54.17 -16.96
CA GLY A 576 29.79 54.58 -16.24
C GLY A 576 29.30 55.14 -14.90
N GLY A 577 30.07 54.96 -13.82
CA GLY A 577 29.77 55.61 -12.53
C GLY A 577 29.89 54.67 -11.33
N GLY A 578 31.12 54.42 -10.91
CA GLY A 578 31.43 54.00 -9.54
C GLY A 578 32.29 55.07 -8.88
N GLY A 579 32.02 55.37 -7.61
CA GLY A 579 32.94 56.08 -6.73
C GLY A 579 32.27 57.11 -5.82
N GLY A 580 32.21 56.80 -4.53
CA GLY A 580 31.82 57.75 -3.48
C GLY A 580 31.82 57.12 -2.09
N GLN A 581 33.00 57.01 -1.49
CA GLN A 581 33.24 56.62 -0.09
C GLN A 581 32.62 57.63 0.90
N GLY A 582 32.13 57.11 2.04
CA GLY A 582 32.62 57.56 3.34
C GLY A 582 31.69 58.35 4.26
N VAL A 583 31.82 57.95 5.54
CA VAL A 583 31.65 58.72 6.79
C VAL A 583 30.27 58.66 7.45
N GLY A 584 30.24 58.12 8.68
CA GLY A 584 29.16 58.24 9.65
C GLY A 584 29.06 57.03 10.54
#